data_AF-A0A2H0FQG6-F1
#
_entry.id   AF-A0A2H0FQG6-F1
#
_cell.length_a   1.000
_cell.length_b   1.000
_cell.length_c   1.000
_cell.angle_alpha   90.00
_cell.angle_beta   90.00
_cell.angle_gamma   90.00
#
_symmetry.space_group_name_H-M   'P 1'
#
loop_
_entity.id
_entity.type
_entity.pdbx_description
1 polymer ?
#
loop_
_entity_poly.entity_id
_entity_poly.type
_entity_poly.pdbx_seq_one_letter_code
_entity_poly.pdbx_strand_id
1 'polypeptide(L)'
;MSSSCTLNSNWWRAIRKPRSNFLFPVKALSKIFKAKFRDLLEKENPTLFNSIPIKVWNKAWVVNSIPVGRGEKALKYLAQYVFRIAISNSRIISLKNGFVVFKYKESKTDEWKIMNIKAEEFIRRFLQHVLPSGFVKVRYYGLFASANRKQLARAREILGCKELKSKKQLKPNKPFKCPQCKKEMILVSVMLRYAVLNNKAPPIIKLSTINTYHLRGVE
;
A
#
# COMPACT_ATOMS: atom_id res chain seq x y z
N MET A 1 -10.39 32.33 -29.82
CA MET A 1 -9.35 33.18 -29.19
C MET A 1 -8.51 32.32 -28.28
N SER A 2 -7.26 32.14 -28.72
CA SER A 2 -6.22 31.29 -28.14
C SER A 2 -5.76 31.83 -26.80
N SER A 3 -5.77 30.98 -25.77
CA SER A 3 -5.12 31.28 -24.49
C SER A 3 -4.00 30.28 -24.31
N SER A 4 -2.79 30.74 -24.62
CA SER A 4 -1.53 30.04 -24.37
C SER A 4 -1.32 29.93 -22.86
N CYS A 5 -1.24 28.70 -22.33
CA CYS A 5 -0.91 28.47 -20.93
C CYS A 5 0.60 28.38 -20.79
N THR A 6 1.25 29.48 -20.42
CA THR A 6 2.61 29.46 -19.89
C THR A 6 2.60 28.85 -18.49
N LEU A 7 3.42 27.81 -18.29
CA LEU A 7 3.69 27.18 -17.00
C LEU A 7 4.57 28.13 -16.18
N ASN A 8 3.94 29.08 -15.48
CA ASN A 8 4.59 29.79 -14.38
C ASN A 8 4.10 29.22 -13.05
N SER A 9 5.09 28.91 -12.21
CA SER A 9 5.02 28.42 -10.84
C SER A 9 4.20 29.35 -9.95
N ASN A 10 3.47 28.73 -9.03
CA ASN A 10 2.44 29.29 -8.14
C ASN A 10 1.07 29.39 -8.82
N TRP A 11 0.21 28.41 -8.55
CA TRP A 11 -1.14 28.55 -7.97
C TRP A 11 -1.81 27.16 -7.96
N TRP A 12 -2.07 26.60 -6.77
CA TRP A 12 -3.10 25.57 -6.64
C TRP A 12 -4.46 26.28 -6.79
N ARG A 13 -4.88 26.54 -8.04
CA ARG A 13 -6.27 26.94 -8.26
C ARG A 13 -7.15 25.76 -7.88
N ALA A 14 -8.04 25.97 -6.91
CA ALA A 14 -9.09 25.03 -6.60
C ALA A 14 -9.78 24.66 -7.92
N ILE A 15 -9.63 23.40 -8.32
CA ILE A 15 -10.31 22.85 -9.50
C ILE A 15 -11.78 23.16 -9.25
N ARG A 16 -12.39 24.02 -10.10
CA ARG A 16 -13.83 24.29 -10.12
C ARG A 16 -14.55 22.98 -9.79
N LYS A 17 -15.49 23.01 -8.83
CA LYS A 17 -16.33 21.84 -8.49
C LYS A 17 -16.68 21.12 -9.79
N PRO A 18 -16.24 19.87 -9.99
CA PRO A 18 -16.57 19.16 -11.21
C PRO A 18 -18.10 19.15 -11.31
N ARG A 19 -18.64 19.69 -12.41
CA ARG A 19 -20.09 19.71 -12.66
C ARG A 19 -20.65 18.30 -12.90
N SER A 20 -19.81 17.27 -12.80
CA SER A 20 -20.11 15.88 -13.12
C SER A 20 -19.59 14.95 -12.03
N ASN A 21 -20.15 13.74 -11.95
CA ASN A 21 -19.78 12.66 -11.01
C ASN A 21 -18.36 12.08 -11.22
N PHE A 22 -17.46 12.84 -11.85
CA PHE A 22 -16.11 12.43 -12.21
C PHE A 22 -15.07 13.23 -11.45
N LEU A 23 -13.97 12.56 -11.07
CA LEU A 23 -12.84 13.21 -10.41
C LEU A 23 -12.14 14.23 -11.33
N PHE A 24 -12.14 14.00 -12.64
CA PHE A 24 -11.51 14.86 -13.64
C PHE A 24 -12.43 15.11 -14.85
N PRO A 25 -12.32 16.26 -15.53
CA PRO A 25 -13.00 16.48 -16.81
C PRO A 25 -12.49 15.50 -17.88
N VAL A 26 -13.34 14.58 -18.33
CA VAL A 26 -12.96 13.48 -19.26
C VAL A 26 -12.37 13.99 -20.58
N LYS A 27 -12.87 15.11 -21.11
CA LYS A 27 -12.34 15.72 -22.35
C LYS A 27 -10.90 16.22 -22.18
N ALA A 28 -10.58 16.83 -21.03
CA ALA A 28 -9.23 17.29 -20.74
C ALA A 28 -8.30 16.09 -20.47
N LEU A 29 -8.78 15.11 -19.71
CA LEU A 29 -8.05 13.87 -19.45
C LEU A 29 -7.69 13.14 -20.75
N SER A 30 -8.62 13.06 -21.71
CA SER A 30 -8.39 12.36 -22.98
C SER A 30 -7.29 13.01 -23.82
N LYS A 31 -7.21 14.34 -23.82
CA LYS A 31 -6.12 15.08 -24.50
C LYS A 31 -4.77 14.81 -23.84
N ILE A 32 -4.71 14.89 -22.51
CA ILE A 32 -3.47 14.66 -21.75
C ILE A 32 -3.01 13.20 -21.90
N PHE A 33 -3.93 12.25 -21.81
CA PHE A 33 -3.62 10.83 -21.95
C PHE A 33 -3.06 10.52 -23.34
N LYS A 34 -3.69 11.04 -24.40
CA LYS A 34 -3.20 10.90 -25.77
C LYS A 34 -1.78 11.44 -25.94
N ALA A 35 -1.51 12.65 -25.43
CA ALA A 35 -0.17 13.25 -25.50
C ALA A 35 0.86 12.37 -24.79
N LYS A 36 0.59 12.01 -23.53
CA LYS A 36 1.50 11.15 -22.76
C LYS A 36 1.73 9.78 -23.40
N PHE A 37 0.67 9.17 -23.94
CA PHE A 37 0.76 7.89 -24.62
C PHE A 37 1.60 7.99 -25.88
N ARG A 38 1.39 9.03 -26.69
CA ARG A 38 2.17 9.32 -27.90
C ARG A 38 3.65 9.47 -27.56
N ASP A 39 3.98 10.33 -26.61
CA ASP A 39 5.37 10.63 -26.23
C ASP A 39 6.09 9.40 -25.67
N LEU A 40 5.39 8.59 -24.85
CA LEU A 40 5.92 7.33 -24.35
C LEU A 40 6.10 6.30 -25.47
N LEU A 41 5.18 6.23 -26.42
CA LEU A 41 5.28 5.28 -27.54
C LEU A 41 6.44 5.64 -28.47
N GLU A 42 6.62 6.92 -28.78
CA GLU A 42 7.74 7.42 -29.57
C GLU A 42 9.09 7.09 -28.91
N LYS A 43 9.15 7.22 -27.58
CA LYS A 43 10.36 6.91 -26.80
C LYS A 43 10.65 5.41 -26.68
N GLU A 44 9.66 4.60 -26.33
CA GLU A 44 9.83 3.18 -26.01
C GLU A 44 9.82 2.28 -27.26
N ASN A 45 9.11 2.69 -28.32
CA ASN A 45 9.02 1.91 -29.55
C ASN A 45 8.91 2.80 -30.81
N PRO A 46 10.04 3.39 -31.27
CA PRO A 46 10.07 4.29 -32.43
C PRO A 46 9.60 3.64 -33.74
N THR A 47 9.84 2.33 -33.93
CA THR A 47 9.45 1.62 -35.15
C THR A 47 7.93 1.48 -35.25
N LEU A 48 7.28 1.13 -34.14
CA LEU A 48 5.81 1.11 -34.06
C LEU A 48 5.22 2.53 -34.13
N PHE A 49 5.89 3.52 -33.56
CA PHE A 49 5.45 4.91 -33.65
C PHE A 49 5.41 5.38 -35.12
N ASN A 50 6.46 5.10 -35.89
CA ASN A 50 6.57 5.49 -37.29
C ASN A 50 5.61 4.72 -38.22
N SER A 51 5.17 3.51 -37.84
CA SER A 51 4.18 2.76 -38.61
C SER A 51 2.74 3.26 -38.41
N ILE A 52 2.49 4.08 -37.38
CA ILE A 52 1.16 4.63 -37.09
C ILE A 52 0.89 5.86 -37.98
N PRO A 53 -0.19 5.86 -38.76
CA PRO A 53 -0.52 7.02 -39.60
C PRO A 53 -0.75 8.29 -38.77
N ILE A 54 -0.19 9.41 -39.21
CA ILE A 54 -0.33 10.73 -38.55
C ILE A 54 -1.80 11.13 -38.28
N LYS A 55 -2.73 10.66 -39.13
CA LYS A 55 -4.17 10.87 -38.99
C LYS A 55 -4.71 10.35 -37.65
N VAL A 56 -4.14 9.28 -37.09
CA VAL A 56 -4.53 8.72 -35.78
C VAL A 56 -4.25 9.72 -34.65
N TRP A 57 -3.13 10.43 -34.74
CA TRP A 57 -2.74 11.48 -33.79
C TRP A 57 -3.52 12.78 -33.97
N ASN A 58 -4.32 12.93 -35.01
CA ASN A 58 -5.20 14.10 -35.19
C ASN A 58 -6.64 13.83 -34.73
N LYS A 59 -7.06 12.57 -34.61
CA LYS A 59 -8.39 12.21 -34.09
C LYS A 59 -8.54 12.57 -32.62
N ALA A 60 -9.76 12.95 -32.23
CA ALA A 60 -10.11 13.11 -30.83
C ALA A 60 -10.13 11.73 -30.15
N TRP A 61 -9.33 11.56 -29.09
CA TRP A 61 -9.34 10.32 -28.31
C TRP A 61 -10.42 10.42 -27.23
N VAL A 62 -11.05 9.28 -26.93
CA VAL A 62 -12.02 9.13 -25.85
C VAL A 62 -11.43 8.16 -24.85
N VAL A 63 -10.98 8.66 -23.70
CA VAL A 63 -10.59 7.79 -22.59
C VAL A 63 -11.85 7.32 -21.90
N ASN A 64 -12.02 6.00 -21.80
CA ASN A 64 -13.08 5.41 -21.01
C ASN A 64 -12.89 5.81 -19.54
N SER A 65 -13.82 6.58 -19.02
CA SER A 65 -13.85 7.00 -17.63
C SER A 65 -15.24 6.68 -17.08
N ILE A 66 -15.27 5.98 -15.95
CA ILE A 66 -16.50 5.55 -15.29
C ILE A 66 -16.65 6.31 -13.98
N PRO A 67 -17.82 6.90 -13.67
CA PRO A 67 -18.04 7.57 -12.42
C PRO A 67 -18.19 6.52 -11.31
N VAL A 68 -17.22 6.45 -10.41
CA VAL A 68 -17.21 5.49 -9.28
C VAL A 68 -17.90 6.03 -8.02
N GLY A 69 -18.62 7.14 -8.16
CA GLY A 69 -19.32 7.83 -7.07
C GLY A 69 -18.35 8.53 -6.10
N ARG A 70 -18.76 8.62 -4.83
CA ARG A 70 -18.01 9.32 -3.76
C ARG A 70 -16.84 8.52 -3.18
N GLY A 71 -16.59 7.31 -3.68
CA GLY A 71 -15.47 6.47 -3.21
C GLY A 71 -15.72 5.74 -1.89
N GLU A 72 -16.91 5.81 -1.31
CA GLU A 72 -17.26 5.12 -0.05
C GLU A 72 -17.01 3.61 -0.12
N LYS A 73 -17.32 2.97 -1.25
CA LYS A 73 -17.01 1.55 -1.48
C LYS A 73 -15.50 1.29 -1.46
N ALA A 74 -14.71 2.13 -2.11
CA ALA A 74 -13.25 2.02 -2.13
C ALA A 74 -12.67 2.25 -0.73
N LEU A 75 -13.21 3.21 0.03
CA LEU A 75 -12.81 3.46 1.42
C LEU A 75 -13.17 2.27 2.32
N LYS A 76 -14.38 1.73 2.21
CA LYS A 76 -14.82 0.54 2.96
C LYS A 76 -13.99 -0.70 2.63
N TYR A 77 -13.61 -0.85 1.36
CA TYR A 77 -12.68 -1.87 0.93
C TYR A 77 -11.32 -1.64 1.59
N LEU A 78 -10.68 -0.50 1.38
CA LEU A 78 -9.37 -0.18 1.92
C LEU A 78 -9.30 -0.30 3.45
N ALA A 79 -10.32 0.19 4.17
CA ALA A 79 -10.40 0.09 5.62
C ALA A 79 -10.37 -1.38 6.09
N GLN A 80 -11.03 -2.29 5.37
CA GLN A 80 -10.96 -3.72 5.69
C GLN A 80 -9.55 -4.28 5.46
N TYR A 81 -8.87 -3.90 4.38
CA TYR A 81 -7.49 -4.33 4.14
C TYR A 81 -6.50 -3.81 5.18
N VAL A 82 -6.71 -2.59 5.66
CA VAL A 82 -5.82 -1.96 6.65
C VAL A 82 -6.10 -2.50 8.05
N PHE A 83 -7.36 -2.57 8.47
CA PHE A 83 -7.71 -2.84 9.86
C PHE A 83 -8.07 -4.29 10.13
N ARG A 84 -8.65 -5.02 9.16
CA ARG A 84 -8.99 -6.43 9.37
C ARG A 84 -7.80 -7.33 9.06
N ILE A 85 -7.82 -8.51 9.67
CA ILE A 85 -6.87 -9.60 9.45
C ILE A 85 -7.50 -10.58 8.44
N ALA A 86 -6.79 -11.64 8.06
CA ALA A 86 -7.22 -12.71 7.15
C ALA A 86 -8.68 -13.13 7.29
N ILE A 87 -9.14 -13.34 8.53
CA ILE A 87 -10.48 -13.85 8.85
C ILE A 87 -10.96 -13.23 10.17
N SER A 88 -12.27 -13.01 10.28
CA SER A 88 -12.92 -12.55 11.53
C SER A 88 -13.32 -13.74 12.40
N ASN A 89 -13.28 -13.57 13.73
CA ASN A 89 -13.66 -14.63 14.68
C ASN A 89 -15.08 -15.15 14.44
N SER A 90 -16.03 -14.28 14.05
CA SER A 90 -17.41 -14.65 13.70
C SER A 90 -17.55 -15.60 12.50
N ARG A 91 -16.46 -15.84 11.75
CA ARG A 91 -16.42 -16.81 10.67
C ARG A 91 -15.88 -18.17 11.11
N ILE A 92 -15.27 -18.27 12.27
CA ILE A 92 -14.83 -19.56 12.85
C ILE A 92 -16.05 -20.19 13.50
N ILE A 93 -16.44 -21.37 13.02
CA ILE A 93 -17.63 -22.10 13.45
C ILE A 93 -17.27 -23.07 14.57
N SER A 94 -16.15 -23.79 14.44
CA SER A 94 -15.74 -24.83 15.40
C SER A 94 -14.23 -25.02 15.41
N LEU A 95 -13.72 -25.38 16.59
CA LEU A 95 -12.34 -25.79 16.85
C LEU A 95 -12.39 -27.11 17.63
N LYS A 96 -12.32 -28.25 16.95
CA LYS A 96 -12.45 -29.58 17.58
C LYS A 96 -11.50 -30.57 16.93
N ASN A 97 -10.93 -31.47 17.73
CA ASN A 97 -10.11 -32.61 17.28
C ASN A 97 -8.93 -32.21 16.36
N GLY A 98 -8.32 -31.03 16.59
CA GLY A 98 -7.24 -30.52 15.73
C GLY A 98 -7.71 -29.95 14.39
N PHE A 99 -9.02 -29.76 14.19
CA PHE A 99 -9.60 -29.16 12.99
C PHE A 99 -10.27 -27.81 13.27
N VAL A 100 -10.17 -26.92 12.29
CA VAL A 100 -10.79 -25.60 12.25
C VAL A 100 -11.83 -25.59 11.16
N VAL A 101 -13.08 -25.38 11.54
CA VAL A 101 -14.20 -25.20 10.62
C VAL A 101 -14.54 -23.72 10.55
N PHE A 102 -14.54 -23.14 9.36
CA PHE A 102 -14.88 -21.73 9.17
C PHE A 102 -15.65 -21.48 7.89
N LYS A 103 -16.45 -20.41 7.87
CA LYS A 103 -17.13 -19.93 6.68
C LYS A 103 -16.30 -18.89 5.92
N TYR A 104 -16.29 -19.00 4.60
CA TYR A 104 -15.67 -18.02 3.72
C TYR A 104 -16.62 -17.67 2.58
N LYS A 105 -16.38 -16.52 1.94
CA LYS A 105 -17.13 -16.09 0.77
C LYS A 105 -16.30 -16.39 -0.47
N GLU A 106 -16.83 -17.14 -1.40
CA GLU A 106 -16.12 -17.51 -2.62
C GLU A 106 -16.09 -16.32 -3.59
N SER A 107 -14.92 -15.98 -4.11
CA SER A 107 -14.72 -14.74 -4.86
C SER A 107 -15.39 -14.71 -6.24
N LYS A 108 -15.61 -15.88 -6.85
CA LYS A 108 -16.22 -15.99 -8.19
C LYS A 108 -17.75 -15.97 -8.15
N THR A 109 -18.33 -16.67 -7.19
CA THR A 109 -19.78 -16.89 -7.06
C THR A 109 -20.43 -15.96 -6.04
N ASP A 110 -19.62 -15.32 -5.17
CA ASP A 110 -20.10 -14.50 -4.06
C ASP A 110 -20.98 -15.27 -3.05
N GLU A 111 -20.83 -16.60 -3.00
CA GLU A 111 -21.57 -17.48 -2.11
C GLU A 111 -20.80 -17.79 -0.81
N TRP A 112 -21.54 -18.03 0.27
CA TRP A 112 -20.97 -18.48 1.54
C TRP A 112 -20.75 -19.99 1.50
N LYS A 113 -19.51 -20.41 1.77
CA LYS A 113 -19.11 -21.82 1.84
C LYS A 113 -18.44 -22.11 3.17
N ILE A 114 -18.45 -23.38 3.57
CA ILE A 114 -17.79 -23.87 4.78
C ILE A 114 -16.56 -24.65 4.38
N MET A 115 -15.45 -24.41 5.07
CA MET A 115 -14.20 -25.13 4.90
C MET A 115 -13.79 -25.75 6.23
N ASN A 116 -13.31 -26.99 6.15
CA ASN A 116 -12.73 -27.72 7.28
C ASN A 116 -11.27 -28.06 6.94
N ILE A 117 -10.33 -27.60 7.77
CA ILE A 117 -8.90 -27.88 7.62
C ILE A 117 -8.25 -28.18 8.96
N LYS A 118 -7.09 -28.83 8.93
CA LYS A 118 -6.27 -29.03 10.12
C LYS A 118 -5.81 -27.69 10.71
N ALA A 119 -5.64 -27.65 12.02
CA ALA A 119 -5.24 -26.44 12.75
C ALA A 119 -3.88 -25.90 12.30
N GLU A 120 -2.92 -26.77 11.98
CA GLU A 120 -1.59 -26.36 11.52
C GLU A 120 -1.69 -25.66 10.15
N GLU A 121 -2.52 -26.19 9.26
CA GLU A 121 -2.77 -25.58 7.94
C GLU A 121 -3.51 -24.25 8.07
N PHE A 122 -4.46 -24.15 8.99
CA PHE A 122 -5.13 -22.88 9.30
C PHE A 122 -4.12 -21.83 9.78
N ILE A 123 -3.26 -22.19 10.73
CA ILE A 123 -2.22 -21.29 11.27
C ILE A 123 -1.26 -20.89 10.16
N ARG A 124 -0.77 -21.83 9.34
CA ARG A 124 0.13 -21.56 8.22
C ARG A 124 -0.47 -20.57 7.23
N ARG A 125 -1.76 -20.71 6.90
CA ARG A 125 -2.48 -19.75 6.03
C ARG A 125 -2.68 -18.40 6.71
N PHE A 126 -3.07 -18.42 7.98
CA PHE A 126 -3.30 -17.19 8.75
C PHE A 126 -2.03 -16.34 8.84
N LEU A 127 -0.89 -16.97 9.10
CA LEU A 127 0.41 -16.29 9.22
C LEU A 127 0.89 -15.65 7.92
N GLN A 128 0.42 -16.10 6.73
CA GLN A 128 0.71 -15.41 5.46
C GLN A 128 0.13 -13.99 5.41
N HIS A 129 -0.86 -13.68 6.25
CA HIS A 129 -1.47 -12.35 6.36
C HIS A 129 -0.86 -11.50 7.49
N VAL A 130 0.07 -12.05 8.26
CA VAL A 130 0.77 -11.34 9.32
C VAL A 130 2.07 -10.76 8.74
N LEU A 131 2.22 -9.45 8.83
CA LEU A 131 3.43 -8.78 8.36
C LEU A 131 4.62 -9.17 9.27
N PRO A 132 5.80 -9.47 8.68
CA PRO A 132 7.01 -9.67 9.46
C PRO A 132 7.34 -8.46 10.33
N SER A 133 8.12 -8.70 11.39
CA SER A 133 8.58 -7.64 12.27
C SER A 133 9.29 -6.52 11.51
N GLY A 134 8.97 -5.27 11.83
CA GLY A 134 9.50 -4.08 11.17
C GLY A 134 8.74 -3.61 9.93
N PHE A 135 7.76 -4.38 9.44
CA PHE A 135 6.87 -3.94 8.37
C PHE A 135 5.58 -3.33 8.93
N VAL A 136 5.06 -2.32 8.22
CA VAL A 136 3.80 -1.64 8.57
C VAL A 136 2.78 -1.83 7.46
N LYS A 137 1.50 -2.00 7.85
CA LYS A 137 0.38 -2.18 6.90
C LYS A 137 0.20 -0.97 5.98
N VAL A 138 0.35 0.23 6.53
CA VAL A 138 0.19 1.50 5.79
C VAL A 138 1.49 2.27 5.86
N ARG A 139 2.02 2.61 4.68
CA ARG A 139 3.21 3.44 4.53
C ARG A 139 2.79 4.85 4.17
N TYR A 140 3.38 5.82 4.85
CA TYR A 140 3.18 7.22 4.52
C TYR A 140 4.11 7.62 3.36
N TYR A 141 3.56 8.34 2.38
CA TYR A 141 4.29 8.86 1.22
C TYR A 141 4.20 10.39 1.16
N GLY A 142 5.02 10.99 0.28
CA GLY A 142 5.04 12.44 0.08
C GLY A 142 5.41 13.18 1.37
N LEU A 143 4.66 14.23 1.69
CA LEU A 143 4.92 15.06 2.86
C LEU A 143 4.82 14.29 4.19
N PHE A 144 3.99 13.25 4.26
CA PHE A 144 3.82 12.46 5.48
C PHE A 144 4.86 11.34 5.66
N ALA A 145 5.71 11.11 4.65
CA ALA A 145 6.78 10.12 4.72
C ALA A 145 7.72 10.39 5.90
N SER A 146 8.30 9.32 6.48
CA SER A 146 9.23 9.46 7.61
C SER A 146 10.50 10.22 7.25
N ALA A 147 10.94 10.17 5.99
CA ALA A 147 12.07 10.95 5.49
C ALA A 147 11.77 12.47 5.49
N ASN A 148 10.49 12.83 5.36
CA ASN A 148 10.07 14.22 5.15
C ASN A 148 9.58 14.91 6.43
N ARG A 149 10.02 14.44 7.60
CA ARG A 149 9.56 14.94 8.90
C ARG A 149 9.85 16.43 9.11
N LYS A 150 11.00 16.91 8.64
CA LYS A 150 11.37 18.34 8.70
C LYS A 150 10.46 19.20 7.82
N GLN A 151 10.20 18.76 6.59
CA GLN A 151 9.31 19.46 5.66
C GLN A 151 7.87 19.48 6.19
N LEU A 152 7.40 18.38 6.80
CA LEU A 152 6.09 18.32 7.44
C LEU A 152 5.97 19.29 8.61
N ALA A 153 6.99 19.39 9.47
CA ALA A 153 7.02 20.36 10.56
C ALA A 153 6.92 21.80 10.05
N ARG A 154 7.77 22.15 9.06
CA ARG A 154 7.73 23.47 8.42
C ARG A 154 6.37 23.78 7.78
N ALA A 155 5.76 22.80 7.09
CA ALA A 155 4.44 22.96 6.51
C ALA A 155 3.37 23.24 7.58
N ARG A 156 3.46 22.58 8.74
CA ARG A 156 2.54 22.82 9.87
C ARG A 156 2.72 24.21 10.48
N GLU A 157 3.95 24.68 10.64
CA GLU A 157 4.24 26.04 11.11
C GLU A 157 3.63 27.10 10.19
N ILE A 158 3.86 26.99 8.88
CA ILE A 158 3.30 27.91 7.87
C ILE A 158 1.77 27.89 7.90
N LEU A 159 1.16 26.72 8.11
CA LEU A 159 -0.30 26.55 8.20
C LEU A 159 -0.87 26.92 9.57
N GLY A 160 -0.05 27.35 10.54
CA GLY A 160 -0.50 27.68 11.90
C GLY A 160 -1.05 26.47 12.66
N CYS A 161 -0.73 25.24 12.24
CA CYS A 161 -1.11 24.04 12.96
C CYS A 161 -0.32 23.97 14.26
N LYS A 162 -0.98 24.20 15.40
CA LYS A 162 -0.41 23.92 16.72
C LYS A 162 0.02 22.46 16.75
N GLU A 163 1.33 22.19 16.81
CA GLU A 163 1.79 20.83 17.03
C GLU A 163 1.17 20.31 18.32
N LEU A 164 0.40 19.22 18.23
CA LEU A 164 0.06 18.41 19.38
C LEU A 164 1.37 17.81 19.87
N LYS A 165 2.11 18.54 20.72
CA LYS A 165 3.23 18.00 21.48
C LYS A 165 2.68 16.80 22.23
N SER A 166 2.89 15.59 21.71
CA SER A 166 2.56 14.40 22.47
C SER A 166 3.44 14.47 23.70
N LYS A 167 2.84 14.75 24.87
CA LYS A 167 3.49 14.62 26.17
C LYS A 167 3.74 13.13 26.41
N LYS A 168 4.60 12.50 25.63
CA LYS A 168 5.25 11.27 26.08
C LYS A 168 6.24 11.73 27.13
N GLN A 169 5.76 11.84 28.38
CA GLN A 169 6.66 11.79 29.52
C GLN A 169 7.49 10.52 29.34
N LEU A 170 8.78 10.69 29.08
CA LEU A 170 9.73 9.60 29.13
C LEU A 170 9.67 9.09 30.56
N LYS A 171 8.93 8.00 30.80
CA LYS A 171 9.00 7.31 32.08
C LYS A 171 10.48 6.96 32.25
N PRO A 172 11.10 7.30 33.40
CA PRO A 172 12.48 6.90 33.64
C PRO A 172 12.56 5.39 33.45
N ASN A 173 13.46 4.95 32.57
CA ASN A 173 13.68 3.52 32.35
C ASN A 173 14.10 2.92 33.69
N LYS A 174 13.30 1.99 34.22
CA LYS A 174 13.72 1.22 35.40
C LYS A 174 15.01 0.48 35.04
N PRO A 175 16.02 0.45 35.93
CA PRO A 175 17.25 -0.30 35.67
C PRO A 175 16.90 -1.77 35.44
N PHE A 176 17.50 -2.38 34.41
CA PHE A 176 17.33 -3.80 34.15
C PHE A 176 17.91 -4.58 35.33
N LYS A 177 17.18 -5.58 35.83
CA LYS A 177 17.64 -6.47 36.90
C LYS A 177 17.99 -7.81 36.31
N CYS A 178 19.11 -8.40 36.74
CA CYS A 178 19.50 -9.73 36.33
C CYS A 178 18.42 -10.75 36.78
N PRO A 179 17.92 -11.62 35.89
CA PRO A 179 16.87 -12.59 36.23
C PRO A 179 17.32 -13.64 37.26
N GLN A 180 18.64 -13.85 37.41
CA GLN A 180 19.20 -14.85 38.31
C GLN A 180 19.61 -14.27 39.67
N CYS A 181 20.32 -13.13 39.70
CA CYS A 181 20.82 -12.54 40.94
C CYS A 181 20.09 -11.27 41.40
N LYS A 182 19.11 -10.78 40.64
CA LYS A 182 18.28 -9.59 40.91
C LYS A 182 19.04 -8.25 41.08
N LYS A 183 20.37 -8.24 40.89
CA LYS A 183 21.20 -7.03 40.91
C LYS A 183 20.96 -6.17 39.66
N GLU A 184 21.23 -4.88 39.80
CA GLU A 184 21.12 -3.92 38.70
C GLU A 184 22.17 -4.20 37.62
N MET A 185 21.75 -4.16 36.37
CA MET A 185 22.60 -4.37 35.21
C MET A 185 23.00 -3.02 34.62
N ILE A 186 24.27 -2.90 34.23
CA ILE A 186 24.81 -1.73 33.52
C ILE A 186 24.72 -2.02 32.01
N LEU A 187 24.28 -1.01 31.25
CA LEU A 187 24.27 -1.09 29.79
C LEU A 187 25.70 -1.00 29.25
N VAL A 188 26.25 -2.14 28.81
CA VAL A 188 27.62 -2.19 28.27
C VAL A 188 27.65 -1.75 26.81
N SER A 189 26.69 -2.18 25.99
CA SER A 189 26.59 -1.79 24.59
C SER A 189 25.15 -1.89 24.09
N VAL A 190 24.81 -1.07 23.10
CA VAL A 190 23.57 -1.20 22.33
C VAL A 190 23.93 -1.76 20.98
N MET A 191 23.58 -3.02 20.71
CA MET A 191 23.57 -3.49 19.34
C MET A 191 22.43 -2.79 18.61
N LEU A 192 22.77 -1.80 17.79
CA LEU A 192 21.84 -1.27 16.81
C LEU A 192 21.39 -2.43 15.95
N ARG A 193 20.07 -2.71 15.94
CA ARG A 193 19.49 -3.73 15.05
C ARG A 193 20.06 -3.46 13.66
N TYR A 194 20.74 -4.47 13.11
CA TYR A 194 21.26 -4.48 11.75
C TYR A 194 20.23 -3.79 10.87
N ALA A 195 20.63 -2.67 10.26
CA ALA A 195 19.81 -1.98 9.29
C ALA A 195 19.52 -3.01 8.19
N VAL A 196 18.33 -3.63 8.24
CA VAL A 196 17.84 -4.46 7.14
C VAL A 196 17.95 -3.58 5.92
N LEU A 197 18.87 -4.00 5.07
CA LEU A 197 19.43 -3.26 3.95
C LEU A 197 18.31 -2.58 3.17
N ASN A 198 18.63 -1.36 2.76
CA ASN A 198 17.83 -0.48 1.93
C ASN A 198 17.22 -1.21 0.73
N ASN A 199 16.05 -1.81 0.95
CA ASN A 199 15.04 -2.15 -0.04
C ASN A 199 13.77 -2.50 0.73
N LYS A 200 13.18 -1.47 1.33
CA LYS A 200 11.81 -1.55 1.86
C LYS A 200 10.78 -1.60 0.72
N ALA A 201 11.07 -2.21 -0.43
CA ALA A 201 10.02 -2.65 -1.33
C ALA A 201 9.31 -3.85 -0.67
N PRO A 202 8.02 -4.11 -0.93
CA PRO A 202 7.51 -5.47 -0.73
C PRO A 202 8.41 -6.44 -1.51
N PRO A 203 8.64 -7.67 -1.03
CA PRO A 203 9.38 -8.65 -1.81
C PRO A 203 8.68 -8.79 -3.16
N ILE A 204 9.41 -8.54 -4.25
CA ILE A 204 8.96 -8.95 -5.58
C ILE A 204 9.05 -10.48 -5.55
N ILE A 205 7.94 -11.15 -5.26
CA ILE A 205 7.85 -12.59 -5.42
C ILE A 205 7.94 -12.84 -6.92
N LYS A 206 9.15 -13.10 -7.43
CA LYS A 206 9.33 -13.69 -8.77
C LYS A 206 8.79 -15.12 -8.68
N LEU A 207 7.61 -15.35 -9.25
CA LEU A 207 6.96 -16.66 -9.40
C LEU A 207 7.69 -17.54 -10.43
N SER A 208 9.01 -17.66 -10.37
CA SER A 208 9.79 -18.37 -11.39
C SER A 208 10.93 -19.19 -10.81
N THR A 209 10.68 -20.01 -9.80
CA THR A 209 11.42 -21.28 -9.58
C THR A 209 10.61 -22.20 -8.68
N ILE A 210 9.55 -22.78 -9.25
CA ILE A 210 9.12 -24.11 -8.81
C ILE A 210 10.16 -25.04 -9.43
N ASN A 211 11.03 -25.64 -8.62
CA ASN A 211 11.75 -26.86 -8.98
C ASN A 211 11.93 -27.73 -7.72
N THR A 212 11.10 -28.76 -7.67
CA THR A 212 11.41 -30.17 -7.40
C THR A 212 12.53 -30.54 -6.41
N TYR A 213 12.14 -31.44 -5.50
CA TYR A 213 12.84 -32.11 -4.40
C TYR A 213 14.19 -32.75 -4.73
N HIS A 214 15.05 -32.90 -3.71
CA HIS A 214 15.67 -34.19 -3.36
C HIS A 214 16.10 -34.21 -1.89
N LEU A 215 15.54 -35.16 -1.12
CA LEU A 215 16.05 -35.59 0.18
C LEU A 215 16.97 -36.79 -0.06
N ARG A 216 18.13 -36.83 0.62
CA ARG A 216 18.82 -38.06 0.99
C ARG A 216 19.16 -37.97 2.48
N GLY A 217 18.71 -38.96 3.25
CA GLY A 217 19.29 -39.25 4.56
C GLY A 217 20.50 -40.14 4.38
N VAL A 218 21.48 -40.00 5.27
CA VAL A 218 22.40 -41.07 5.64
C VAL A 218 22.63 -40.92 7.14
N GLU A 219 22.72 -42.09 7.78
CA GLU A 219 22.68 -42.44 9.20
C GLU A 219 23.53 -41.61 10.16
#